data_AF-A0A7S3T2M7-F1
#
_entry.id   AF-A0A7S3T2M7-F1
#
_cell.length_a   1.000
_cell.length_b   1.000
_cell.length_c   1.000
_cell.angle_alpha   90.00
_cell.angle_beta   90.00
_cell.angle_gamma   90.00
#
_symmetry.space_group_name_H-M   'P 1'
#
loop_
_entity.id
_entity.type
_entity.pdbx_description
1 polymer ?
#
loop_
_entity_poly.entity_id
_entity_poly.type
_entity_poly.pdbx_seq_one_letter_code
_entity_poly.pdbx_strand_id
1 'polypeptide(L)'
;VDWDCTPEFEKIHIVPFQDTLPGAYEFDIFNDYLKPYLTRNKLMRFGVNDQFTYQGVQFKVVCCEPNGPARIGRNTTIFCEGVLHPSLRNLLPPELLEQLSNLPPGLQMLLLNTEALAGGYEERLMEVQEMLSRRRGLANETIERVERFSWPAGDSGGSDEQTVCMVCLSNFS
;
A
#
# COMPACT_ATOMS: atom_id res chain seq x y z
N VAL A 1 9.65 -3.01 -43.67
CA VAL A 1 9.13 -4.11 -42.84
C VAL A 1 9.38 -3.69 -41.41
N ASP A 2 8.34 -3.26 -40.72
CA ASP A 2 8.45 -2.85 -39.33
C ASP A 2 8.38 -4.13 -38.50
N TRP A 3 9.55 -4.62 -38.06
CA TRP A 3 9.72 -5.92 -37.42
C TRP A 3 9.40 -5.90 -35.92
N ASP A 4 8.72 -4.87 -35.45
CA ASP A 4 8.53 -4.64 -34.03
C ASP A 4 7.13 -5.07 -33.58
N CYS A 5 6.92 -6.39 -33.49
CA CYS A 5 5.66 -7.00 -33.01
C CYS A 5 5.45 -6.83 -31.49
N THR A 6 6.10 -5.87 -30.85
CA THR A 6 5.98 -5.66 -29.41
C THR A 6 4.65 -4.95 -29.13
N PRO A 7 3.74 -5.54 -28.33
CA PRO A 7 2.46 -4.91 -28.03
C PRO A 7 2.69 -3.58 -27.30
N GLU A 8 1.88 -2.58 -27.63
CA GLU A 8 1.90 -1.25 -27.01
C GLU A 8 0.64 -1.02 -26.20
N PHE A 9 0.75 -0.27 -25.11
CA PHE A 9 -0.42 0.15 -24.33
C PHE A 9 -1.21 1.23 -25.06
N GLU A 10 -2.53 1.15 -25.00
CA GLU A 10 -3.42 2.28 -25.28
C GLU A 10 -3.45 3.22 -24.07
N LYS A 11 -3.58 2.64 -22.86
CA LYS A 11 -3.62 3.38 -21.60
C LYS A 11 -2.82 2.67 -20.54
N ILE A 12 -2.15 3.44 -19.68
CA ILE A 12 -1.46 2.92 -18.51
C ILE A 12 -1.62 3.90 -17.35
N HIS A 13 -1.88 3.39 -16.15
CA HIS A 13 -1.96 4.17 -14.92
C HIS A 13 -0.82 3.80 -13.99
N ILE A 14 0.07 4.76 -13.76
CA ILE A 14 1.26 4.61 -12.92
C ILE A 14 1.18 5.64 -11.80
N VAL A 15 1.29 5.19 -10.56
CA VAL A 15 1.17 6.05 -9.39
C VAL A 15 2.39 5.91 -8.48
N PRO A 16 2.82 6.99 -7.82
CA PRO A 16 3.89 6.92 -6.83
C PRO A 16 3.39 6.41 -5.48
N PHE A 17 4.33 5.90 -4.69
CA PHE A 17 4.12 5.63 -3.27
C PHE A 17 4.31 6.92 -2.45
N GLN A 18 3.31 7.24 -1.63
CA GLN A 18 3.25 8.52 -0.92
C GLN A 18 4.43 8.75 0.02
N ASP A 19 4.87 7.71 0.72
CA ASP A 19 6.00 7.68 1.65
C ASP A 19 7.34 7.97 0.96
N THR A 20 7.43 7.70 -0.34
CA THR A 20 8.65 7.92 -1.12
C THR A 20 8.70 9.27 -1.82
N LEU A 21 7.63 10.08 -1.71
CA LEU A 21 7.57 11.39 -2.34
C LEU A 21 8.38 12.44 -1.56
N PRO A 22 9.14 13.31 -2.25
CA PRO A 22 9.91 14.35 -1.58
C PRO A 22 9.00 15.44 -1.03
N GLY A 23 8.88 15.55 0.30
CA GLY A 23 8.03 16.59 0.92
C GLY A 23 8.61 18.02 0.96
N ALA A 24 9.80 18.24 0.38
CA ALA A 24 10.56 19.48 0.58
C ALA A 24 10.27 20.59 -0.44
N TYR A 25 9.63 20.30 -1.57
CA TYR A 25 9.36 21.25 -2.65
C TYR A 25 8.08 20.89 -3.40
N GLU A 26 7.57 21.84 -4.18
CA GLU A 26 6.53 21.55 -5.18
C GLU A 26 7.20 20.87 -6.39
N PHE A 27 6.69 19.71 -6.78
CA PHE A 27 7.17 18.93 -7.91
C PHE A 27 6.00 18.41 -8.75
N ASP A 28 6.27 18.21 -10.03
CA ASP A 28 5.35 17.54 -10.94
C ASP A 28 5.83 16.11 -11.15
N ILE A 29 5.11 15.15 -10.55
CA ILE A 29 5.39 13.71 -10.64
C ILE A 29 5.63 13.28 -12.08
N PHE A 30 4.83 13.78 -13.02
CA PHE A 30 4.92 13.38 -14.41
C PHE A 30 6.18 13.95 -15.07
N ASN A 31 6.38 15.26 -14.98
CA ASN A 31 7.46 15.93 -15.70
C ASN A 31 8.85 15.70 -15.08
N ASP A 32 8.93 15.62 -13.75
CA ASP A 32 10.20 15.54 -13.02
C ASP A 32 10.69 14.09 -12.87
N TYR A 33 9.78 13.12 -12.76
CA TYR A 33 10.13 11.72 -12.49
C TYR A 33 9.72 10.77 -13.61
N LEU A 34 8.42 10.71 -13.93
CA LEU A 34 7.90 9.65 -14.79
C LEU A 34 8.38 9.79 -16.24
N LYS A 35 8.23 10.98 -16.82
CA LYS A 35 8.64 11.29 -18.20
C LYS A 35 10.13 11.04 -18.46
N PRO A 36 11.09 11.52 -17.62
CA PRO A 36 12.51 11.22 -17.85
C PRO A 36 12.84 9.74 -17.67
N TYR A 37 12.19 9.03 -16.74
CA TYR A 37 12.36 7.59 -16.60
C TYR A 37 11.93 6.83 -17.86
N LEU A 38 10.71 7.09 -18.34
CA LEU A 38 10.15 6.47 -19.54
C LEU A 38 10.94 6.81 -20.81
N THR A 39 11.47 8.03 -20.89
CA THR A 39 12.29 8.47 -22.03
C THR A 39 13.63 7.75 -22.09
N ARG A 40 14.22 7.39 -20.93
CA ARG A 40 15.45 6.59 -20.85
C ARG A 40 15.17 5.11 -21.17
N ASN A 41 14.01 4.61 -20.76
CA ASN A 41 13.67 3.18 -20.79
C ASN A 41 12.58 2.85 -21.84
N LYS A 42 12.74 3.35 -23.08
CA LYS A 42 11.72 3.21 -24.15
C LYS A 42 11.41 1.76 -24.57
N LEU A 43 12.36 0.84 -24.35
CA LEU A 43 12.22 -0.57 -24.72
C LEU A 43 11.72 -1.43 -23.55
N MET A 44 11.50 -0.84 -22.38
CA MET A 44 11.05 -1.56 -21.20
C MET A 44 9.59 -1.95 -21.34
N ARG A 45 9.27 -3.17 -20.90
CA ARG A 45 7.91 -3.68 -20.82
C ARG A 45 7.43 -3.50 -19.39
N PHE A 46 6.17 -3.13 -19.26
CA PHE A 46 5.49 -3.02 -17.98
C PHE A 46 4.27 -3.95 -18.00
N GLY A 47 3.86 -4.40 -16.83
CA GLY A 47 2.63 -5.15 -16.58
C GLY A 47 1.91 -4.63 -15.34
N VAL A 48 0.67 -5.07 -15.14
CA VAL A 48 -0.09 -4.73 -13.93
C VAL A 48 0.65 -5.23 -12.70
N ASN A 49 0.73 -4.39 -11.67
CA ASN A 49 1.46 -4.59 -10.42
C ASN A 49 2.99 -4.48 -10.50
N ASP A 50 3.57 -4.19 -11.67
CA ASP A 50 5.00 -3.92 -11.75
C ASP A 50 5.35 -2.70 -10.90
N GLN A 51 6.48 -2.80 -10.20
CA GLN A 51 7.04 -1.74 -9.38
C GLN A 51 8.42 -1.36 -9.87
N PHE A 52 8.73 -0.08 -9.84
CA PHE A 52 10.06 0.43 -10.19
C PHE A 52 10.40 1.68 -9.38
N THR A 53 11.69 1.97 -9.27
CA THR A 53 12.20 3.12 -8.51
C THR A 53 12.96 4.06 -9.42
N TYR A 54 12.73 5.35 -9.28
CA TYR A 54 13.48 6.39 -9.97
C TYR A 54 13.78 7.56 -9.04
N GLN A 55 15.07 7.88 -8.89
CA GLN A 55 15.55 8.96 -8.00
C GLN A 55 14.98 8.89 -6.57
N GLY A 56 14.86 7.67 -6.02
CA GLY A 56 14.33 7.44 -4.68
C GLY A 56 12.81 7.36 -4.59
N VAL A 57 12.08 7.81 -5.61
CA VAL A 57 10.61 7.70 -5.67
C VAL A 57 10.24 6.33 -6.26
N GLN A 58 9.36 5.62 -5.58
CA GLN A 58 8.85 4.34 -6.04
C GLN A 58 7.52 4.53 -6.75
N PHE A 59 7.33 3.75 -7.81
CA PHE A 59 6.14 3.77 -8.65
C PHE A 59 5.58 2.37 -8.80
N LYS A 60 4.25 2.29 -8.97
CA LYS A 60 3.55 1.04 -9.28
C LYS A 60 2.60 1.25 -10.45
N VAL A 61 2.57 0.26 -11.35
CA VAL A 61 1.56 0.16 -12.41
C VAL A 61 0.28 -0.42 -11.81
N VAL A 62 -0.77 0.39 -11.74
CA VAL A 62 -2.04 0.00 -11.12
C VAL A 62 -2.97 -0.65 -12.15
N CYS A 63 -2.93 -0.16 -13.38
CA CYS A 63 -3.82 -0.59 -14.45
C CYS A 63 -3.14 -0.39 -15.80
N CYS A 64 -3.40 -1.30 -16.75
CA CYS A 64 -2.98 -1.15 -18.14
C CYS A 64 -4.04 -1.69 -19.11
N GLU A 65 -4.07 -1.11 -20.30
CA GLU A 65 -4.97 -1.49 -21.40
C GLU A 65 -4.13 -1.53 -22.68
N PRO A 66 -4.00 -2.68 -23.37
CA PRO A 66 -4.54 -4.00 -23.04
C PRO A 66 -3.85 -4.65 -21.82
N ASN A 67 -4.55 -5.59 -21.17
CA ASN A 67 -3.98 -6.36 -20.05
C ASN A 67 -2.83 -7.25 -20.53
N GLY A 68 -1.68 -7.14 -19.88
CA GLY A 68 -0.50 -7.96 -20.14
C GLY A 68 0.78 -7.14 -20.25
N PRO A 69 1.93 -7.80 -20.42
CA PRO A 69 3.21 -7.12 -20.57
C PRO A 69 3.30 -6.44 -21.94
N ALA A 70 3.33 -5.11 -21.95
CA ALA A 70 3.42 -4.30 -23.16
C ALA A 70 4.38 -3.12 -22.95
N ARG A 71 4.75 -2.42 -24.03
CA ARG A 71 5.58 -1.21 -23.95
C ARG A 71 4.73 0.06 -23.95
N ILE A 72 5.31 1.15 -23.46
CA ILE A 72 4.72 2.48 -23.60
C ILE A 72 5.17 3.05 -24.95
N GLY A 73 4.22 3.14 -25.88
CA GLY A 73 4.42 3.65 -27.23
C GLY A 73 4.07 5.14 -27.36
N ARG A 74 4.10 5.65 -28.60
CA ARG A 74 3.77 7.06 -28.88
C ARG A 74 2.29 7.38 -28.70
N ASN A 75 1.43 6.37 -28.86
CA ASN A 75 -0.02 6.50 -28.76
C ASN A 75 -0.54 6.13 -27.37
N THR A 76 0.34 5.78 -26.43
CA THR A 76 -0.05 5.42 -25.06
C THR A 76 -0.42 6.66 -24.27
N THR A 77 -1.61 6.66 -23.68
CA THR A 77 -2.02 7.67 -22.69
C THR A 77 -1.57 7.25 -21.31
N ILE A 78 -0.75 8.09 -20.66
CA ILE A 78 -0.22 7.82 -19.32
C ILE A 78 -1.03 8.61 -18.29
N PHE A 79 -1.65 7.91 -17.36
CA PHE A 79 -2.29 8.48 -16.19
C PHE A 79 -1.34 8.40 -14.99
N CYS A 80 -1.25 9.48 -14.22
CA CYS A 80 -0.41 9.54 -13.02
C CYS A 80 -1.09 10.22 -11.83
N GLU A 81 -2.41 10.26 -11.84
CA GLU A 81 -3.20 10.88 -10.78
C GLU A 81 -3.28 9.97 -9.55
N GLY A 82 -3.18 10.57 -8.36
CA GLY A 82 -3.27 9.89 -7.08
C GLY A 82 -1.91 9.42 -6.53
N VAL A 83 -1.97 8.85 -5.33
CA VAL A 83 -0.82 8.26 -4.62
C VAL A 83 -1.25 6.94 -3.99
N LEU A 84 -0.33 6.00 -3.84
CA LEU A 84 -0.55 4.79 -3.06
C LEU A 84 -0.06 4.97 -1.64
N HIS A 85 -0.92 4.64 -0.68
CA HIS A 85 -0.46 4.32 0.65
C HIS A 85 0.24 2.95 0.63
N PRO A 86 1.38 2.81 1.33
CA PRO A 86 2.01 1.51 1.50
C PRO A 86 1.00 0.56 2.15
N SER A 87 0.78 -0.59 1.52
CA SER A 87 -0.06 -1.66 2.03
C SER A 87 0.78 -2.91 2.15
N LEU A 88 0.43 -3.83 3.07
CA LEU A 88 1.13 -5.10 3.25
C LEU A 88 1.37 -5.86 1.93
N ARG A 89 0.45 -5.71 0.95
CA ARG A 89 0.58 -6.34 -0.37
C ARG A 89 1.56 -5.64 -1.32
N ASN A 90 1.85 -4.37 -1.08
CA ASN A 90 2.80 -3.58 -1.88
C ASN A 90 4.23 -3.69 -1.34
N LEU A 91 4.37 -3.99 -0.04
CA LEU A 91 5.65 -4.11 0.66
C LEU A 91 6.31 -5.49 0.43
N LEU A 92 5.53 -6.49 0.00
CA LEU A 92 5.96 -7.88 -0.10
C LEU A 92 5.94 -8.41 -1.54
N PRO A 93 6.89 -9.26 -1.95
CA PRO A 93 6.81 -10.03 -3.18
C PRO A 93 5.54 -10.90 -3.23
N PRO A 94 4.97 -11.14 -4.43
CA PRO A 94 3.76 -11.95 -4.58
C PRO A 94 3.96 -13.38 -4.06
N GLU A 95 5.15 -13.96 -4.20
CA GLU A 95 5.49 -15.29 -3.70
C GLU A 95 5.43 -15.35 -2.17
N LEU A 96 5.92 -14.30 -1.52
CA LEU A 96 5.93 -14.14 -0.06
C LEU A 96 4.52 -13.90 0.49
N LEU A 97 3.69 -13.14 -0.23
CA LEU A 97 2.28 -12.94 0.09
C LEU A 97 1.49 -14.25 0.10
N GLU A 98 1.71 -15.09 -0.92
CA GLU A 98 1.04 -16.37 -1.03
C GLU A 98 1.45 -17.29 0.14
N GLN A 99 2.74 -17.32 0.48
CA GLN A 99 3.22 -18.05 1.65
C GLN A 99 2.62 -17.53 2.96
N LEU A 100 2.57 -16.21 3.18
CA LEU A 100 1.97 -15.63 4.38
C LEU A 100 0.48 -15.94 4.50
N SER A 101 -0.25 -15.95 3.39
CA SER A 101 -1.69 -16.24 3.39
C SER A 101 -2.03 -17.66 3.85
N ASN A 102 -1.09 -18.59 3.67
CA ASN A 102 -1.24 -20.00 4.04
C ASN A 102 -0.69 -20.32 5.45
N LEU A 103 -0.02 -19.36 6.11
CA LEU A 103 0.63 -19.57 7.40
C LEU A 103 -0.21 -19.05 8.57
N PRO A 104 -0.21 -19.73 9.73
CA PRO A 104 -0.73 -19.18 10.98
C PRO A 104 0.02 -17.91 11.41
N PRO A 105 -0.61 -16.99 12.18
CA PRO A 105 -0.03 -15.70 12.54
C PRO A 105 1.33 -15.77 13.27
N GLY A 106 1.59 -16.86 14.00
CA GLY A 106 2.89 -17.09 14.67
C GLY A 106 4.02 -17.37 13.68
N LEU A 107 3.74 -18.10 12.60
CA LEU A 107 4.73 -18.45 11.57
C LEU A 107 4.89 -17.35 10.53
N GLN A 108 3.85 -16.52 10.32
CA GLN A 108 3.95 -15.32 9.48
C GLN A 108 5.09 -14.39 9.96
N MET A 109 5.14 -14.11 11.27
CA MET A 109 6.21 -13.28 11.85
C MET A 109 7.59 -13.93 11.73
N LEU A 110 7.68 -15.25 11.86
CA LEU A 110 8.95 -15.96 11.71
C LEU A 110 9.49 -15.83 10.28
N LEU A 111 8.62 -16.00 9.28
CA LEU A 111 8.98 -15.83 7.87
C LEU A 111 9.45 -14.41 7.60
N LEU A 112 8.69 -13.41 8.05
CA LEU A 112 9.05 -11.99 7.89
C LEU A 112 10.39 -11.65 8.56
N ASN A 113 10.67 -12.18 9.75
CA ASN A 113 11.96 -11.99 10.42
C ASN A 113 13.12 -12.64 9.64
N THR A 114 12.88 -13.84 9.10
CA THR A 114 13.89 -14.59 8.36
C THR A 114 14.23 -13.91 7.04
N GLU A 115 13.20 -13.43 6.33
CA GLU A 115 13.34 -12.68 5.09
C GLU A 115 14.03 -11.34 5.35
N ALA A 116 13.66 -10.60 6.40
CA ALA A 116 14.33 -9.34 6.74
C ALA A 116 15.85 -9.50 6.85
N LEU A 117 16.32 -10.61 7.42
CA LEU A 117 17.74 -10.94 7.51
C LEU A 117 18.40 -11.34 6.18
N ALA A 118 17.62 -11.76 5.18
CA ALA A 118 18.11 -12.22 3.87
C ALA A 118 18.43 -11.07 2.90
N GLY A 119 18.00 -9.84 3.21
CA GLY A 119 18.43 -8.61 2.54
C GLY A 119 17.68 -8.29 1.24
N GLY A 120 17.15 -7.06 1.16
CA GLY A 120 16.55 -6.48 -0.06
C GLY A 120 15.32 -5.62 0.18
N TYR A 121 14.65 -5.80 1.31
CA TYR A 121 13.37 -5.15 1.65
C TYR A 121 13.24 -4.85 3.15
N GLU A 122 14.36 -4.78 3.90
CA GLU A 122 14.38 -4.65 5.37
C GLU A 122 13.49 -3.52 5.90
N GLU A 123 13.60 -2.33 5.31
CA GLU A 123 12.85 -1.15 5.73
C GLU A 123 11.34 -1.36 5.56
N ARG A 124 10.94 -1.95 4.42
CA ARG A 124 9.53 -2.28 4.12
C ARG A 124 8.99 -3.43 4.97
N LEU A 125 9.83 -4.41 5.31
CA LEU A 125 9.43 -5.51 6.19
C LEU A 125 9.26 -5.07 7.63
N MET A 126 10.05 -4.09 8.08
CA MET A 126 9.89 -3.51 9.41
C MET A 126 8.52 -2.83 9.55
N GLU A 127 8.06 -2.10 8.54
CA GLU A 127 6.70 -1.55 8.48
C GLU A 127 5.63 -2.64 8.49
N VAL A 128 5.82 -3.73 7.73
CA VAL A 128 4.90 -4.88 7.73
C VAL A 128 4.80 -5.51 9.12
N GLN A 129 5.93 -5.72 9.80
CA GLN A 129 5.97 -6.25 11.16
C GLN A 129 5.27 -5.32 12.14
N GLU A 130 5.45 -4.01 12.01
CA GLU A 130 4.75 -3.02 12.83
C GLU A 130 3.23 -3.07 12.59
N MET A 131 2.78 -3.13 11.34
CA MET A 131 1.35 -3.26 11.01
C MET A 131 0.72 -4.56 11.56
N LEU A 132 1.44 -5.68 11.51
CA LEU A 132 0.95 -6.97 12.01
C LEU A 132 1.01 -7.07 13.54
N SER A 133 2.03 -6.49 14.17
CA SER A 133 2.13 -6.42 15.64
C SER A 133 1.02 -5.55 16.24
N ARG A 134 0.62 -4.45 15.59
CA ARG A 134 -0.55 -3.64 16.00
C ARG A 134 -1.88 -4.40 15.94
N ARG A 135 -1.97 -5.51 15.20
CA ARG A 135 -3.16 -6.39 15.17
C ARG A 135 -3.17 -7.42 16.30
N ARG A 136 -2.06 -7.61 17.02
CA ARG A 136 -2.10 -8.29 18.31
C ARG A 136 -2.67 -7.29 19.29
N GLY A 137 -3.84 -7.58 19.87
CA GLY A 137 -4.35 -6.83 21.01
C GLY A 137 -3.26 -6.69 22.08
N LEU A 138 -3.34 -5.62 22.87
CA LEU A 138 -2.42 -5.41 23.98
C LEU A 138 -2.47 -6.64 24.90
N ALA A 139 -1.31 -7.09 25.40
CA ALA A 139 -1.27 -8.14 26.42
C ALA A 139 -2.11 -7.69 27.64
N ASN A 140 -2.80 -8.62 28.31
CA ASN A 140 -3.62 -8.29 29.49
C ASN A 140 -2.83 -7.50 30.55
N GLU A 141 -1.54 -7.82 30.71
CA GLU A 141 -0.61 -7.12 31.59
C GLU A 141 -0.45 -5.63 31.24
N THR A 142 -0.52 -5.28 29.96
CA THR A 142 -0.45 -3.89 29.47
C THR A 142 -1.81 -3.20 29.64
N ILE A 143 -2.91 -3.92 29.41
CA ILE A 143 -4.28 -3.41 29.63
C ILE A 143 -4.48 -3.03 31.10
N GLU A 144 -3.94 -3.81 32.03
CA GLU A 144 -4.02 -3.55 33.47
C GLU A 144 -3.24 -2.30 33.91
N ARG A 145 -2.24 -1.87 33.13
CA ARG A 145 -1.43 -0.67 33.40
C ARG A 145 -2.00 0.61 32.80
N VAL A 146 -2.99 0.51 31.90
CA VAL A 146 -3.67 1.68 31.36
C VAL A 146 -4.57 2.26 32.44
N GLU A 147 -4.48 3.57 32.68
CA GLU A 147 -5.39 4.26 33.59
C GLU A 147 -6.83 4.00 33.15
N ARG A 148 -7.62 3.40 34.05
CA ARG A 148 -9.03 3.18 33.81
C ARG A 148 -9.73 4.52 33.81
N PHE A 149 -10.10 4.98 32.62
CA PHE A 149 -11.04 6.08 32.47
C PHE A 149 -12.40 5.61 33.01
N SER A 150 -12.76 6.07 34.21
CA SER A 150 -14.15 6.03 34.66
C SER A 150 -14.84 7.26 34.11
N TRP A 151 -15.92 7.06 33.35
CA TRP A 151 -16.84 8.15 33.04
C TRP A 151 -17.19 8.86 34.35
N PRO A 152 -16.99 10.19 34.47
CA PRO A 152 -17.46 10.91 35.63
C PRO A 152 -18.94 10.61 35.75
N ALA A 153 -19.38 10.18 36.94
CA ALA A 153 -20.79 10.02 37.22
C ALA A 153 -21.46 11.35 36.88
N GLY A 154 -22.17 11.35 35.75
CA GLY A 154 -22.85 12.52 35.26
C GLY A 154 -23.81 12.97 36.34
N ASP A 155 -23.64 14.23 36.70
CA ASP A 155 -24.58 15.02 37.47
C ASP A 155 -26.00 14.69 37.00
N SER A 156 -26.83 14.24 37.95
CA SER A 156 -28.21 13.87 37.75
C SER A 156 -28.99 15.06 37.19
N GLY A 157 -29.14 15.14 35.87
CA GLY A 157 -29.87 16.24 35.25
C GLY A 157 -29.95 16.19 33.73
N GLY A 158 -30.69 15.22 33.16
CA GLY A 158 -31.18 15.34 31.78
C GLY A 158 -31.39 14.01 31.03
N SER A 159 -32.55 13.38 31.24
CA SER A 159 -33.21 12.41 30.34
C SER A 159 -32.33 11.42 29.57
N ASP A 160 -32.04 10.29 30.19
CA ASP A 160 -31.75 9.03 29.49
C ASP A 160 -32.96 8.60 28.66
N GLU A 161 -32.76 8.42 27.35
CA GLU A 161 -33.46 7.41 26.54
C GLU A 161 -32.81 7.35 25.14
N GLN A 162 -31.51 7.03 25.06
CA GLN A 162 -30.89 6.63 23.80
C GLN A 162 -30.91 5.11 23.68
N THR A 163 -32.09 4.55 23.45
CA THR A 163 -32.32 3.10 23.30
C THR A 163 -32.02 2.58 21.89
N VAL A 164 -31.58 3.44 20.96
CA VAL A 164 -31.40 3.13 19.53
C VAL A 164 -29.93 3.23 19.10
N CYS A 165 -29.42 2.15 18.49
CA CYS A 165 -28.13 2.11 17.79
C CYS A 165 -28.10 3.14 16.64
N MET A 166 -27.27 4.18 16.69
CA MET A 166 -27.22 5.20 15.60
C MET A 166 -26.65 4.68 14.26
N VAL A 167 -26.02 3.50 14.25
CA VAL A 167 -25.46 2.89 13.03
C VAL A 167 -26.46 1.95 12.34
N CYS A 168 -27.28 1.28 13.14
CA CYS A 168 -28.13 0.18 12.70
C CYS A 168 -29.63 0.39 12.99
N LEU A 169 -29.96 1.49 13.69
CA LEU A 169 -31.29 1.86 14.16
C LEU A 169 -32.03 0.78 14.96
N SER A 170 -31.32 -0.23 15.45
CA SER A 170 -31.86 -1.29 16.30
C SER A 170 -31.95 -0.85 17.75
N ASN A 171 -33.01 -1.28 18.44
CA ASN A 171 -33.15 -1.07 19.88
C ASN A 171 -32.26 -2.05 20.65
N PHE A 172 -31.56 -1.57 21.68
CA PHE A 172 -30.81 -2.44 22.60
C PHE A 172 -31.77 -3.00 23.65
N SER A 173 -32.28 -4.22 23.40
CA SER A 173 -33.04 -5.03 24.37
C SER A 173 -32.12 -5.91 25.21
#